data_AF-A0A935WKT7-F1
#
_entry.id   AF-A0A935WKT7-F1
#
_cell.length_a   1.000
_cell.length_b   1.000
_cell.length_c   1.000
_cell.angle_alpha   90.00
_cell.angle_beta   90.00
_cell.angle_gamma   90.00
#
_symmetry.space_group_name_H-M   'P 1'
#
loop_
_entity.id
_entity.type
_entity.pdbx_description
1 polymer ?
#
loop_
_entity_poly.entity_id
_entity_poly.type
_entity_poly.pdbx_seq_one_letter_code
_entity_poly.pdbx_strand_id
1 'polypeptide(L)'
;MPAPVPSPGLGAPAPDDAPGAGAEPEGPAARSRSLLARIGARVRHHVPAFIVRRIPTLLAWPAVPGTRLDNLAAALLVTVAGAVGLALVAVRSGPALVYLAGYAGVLLVWPYALGRFLVPVLPFLVLMLLLGLAQLPRLWRGGERWRAALPLVALLLVSSAGALRAREATLDRCDRAEPYVSAGCFTERQRAFFAMTGVVATALPADAILLTPKAATLTLLTGRRTVHELYAASLTPDALLPHLDQLGVSHILLSRVHADQRALARDLLPACDEFRVLATAGDEALLLARQPAGAEARACGRISAFLGGQW
;
A
#
# COMPACT_ATOMS: atom_id res chain seq x y z
N MET A 1 3.49 -1.31 41.94
CA MET A 1 3.95 -1.51 40.54
C MET A 1 2.94 -2.43 39.86
N PRO A 2 2.14 -1.93 38.91
CA PRO A 2 1.20 -2.76 38.18
C PRO A 2 1.96 -3.73 37.25
N ALA A 3 1.47 -4.97 37.17
CA ALA A 3 2.03 -6.01 36.32
C ALA A 3 1.90 -5.64 34.83
N PRO A 4 2.86 -6.05 33.97
CA PRO A 4 2.76 -5.84 32.53
C PRO A 4 1.53 -6.57 31.99
N VAL A 5 0.61 -5.81 31.38
CA VAL A 5 -0.53 -6.35 30.66
C VAL A 5 0.01 -7.15 29.48
N PRO A 6 -0.32 -8.45 29.35
CA PRO A 6 0.12 -9.23 28.20
C PRO A 6 -0.45 -8.60 26.93
N SER A 7 0.46 -8.17 26.03
CA SER A 7 0.09 -7.63 24.73
C SER A 7 -0.79 -8.64 24.00
N PRO A 8 -2.06 -8.33 23.69
CA PRO A 8 -2.88 -9.20 22.86
C PRO A 8 -2.13 -9.39 21.54
N GLY A 9 -1.89 -10.65 21.17
CA GLY A 9 -1.14 -11.02 19.98
C GLY A 9 -1.54 -10.12 18.82
N LEU A 10 -0.57 -9.33 18.34
CA LEU A 10 -0.74 -8.42 17.23
C LEU A 10 -1.39 -9.20 16.10
N GLY A 11 -2.68 -8.94 15.85
CA GLY A 11 -3.32 -9.36 14.61
C GLY A 11 -2.40 -8.94 13.48
N ALA A 12 -2.18 -9.84 12.52
CA ALA A 12 -1.27 -9.60 11.42
C ALA A 12 -1.46 -8.17 10.90
N PRO A 13 -0.40 -7.35 10.79
CA PRO A 13 -0.52 -5.97 10.35
C PRO A 13 -1.38 -5.97 9.09
N ALA A 14 -2.37 -5.08 9.04
CA ALA A 14 -3.19 -4.91 7.84
C ALA A 14 -2.22 -4.84 6.65
N PRO A 15 -2.38 -5.68 5.61
CA PRO A 15 -1.41 -5.77 4.54
C PRO A 15 -1.20 -4.38 3.98
N ASP A 16 -0.05 -3.79 4.29
CA ASP A 16 0.24 -2.39 4.02
C ASP A 16 -0.09 -2.11 2.55
N ASP A 17 -0.90 -1.08 2.32
CA ASP A 17 -1.03 -0.42 1.02
C ASP A 17 0.25 0.37 0.67
N ALA A 18 1.41 -0.09 1.16
CA ALA A 18 2.68 0.25 0.55
C ALA A 18 2.51 -0.11 -0.93
N PRO A 19 2.59 0.86 -1.86
CA PRO A 19 2.64 0.53 -3.28
C PRO A 19 3.75 -0.49 -3.41
N GLY A 20 3.40 -1.69 -3.86
CA GLY A 20 4.33 -2.81 -3.90
C GLY A 20 5.64 -2.32 -4.52
N ALA A 21 6.75 -2.64 -3.87
CA ALA A 21 8.13 -2.40 -4.26
C ALA A 21 8.49 -3.10 -5.60
N GLY A 22 7.69 -2.89 -6.64
CA GLY A 22 7.63 -3.73 -7.84
C GLY A 22 7.76 -2.96 -9.15
N ALA A 23 7.94 -1.64 -9.10
CA ALA A 23 8.60 -0.95 -10.20
C ALA A 23 10.09 -0.85 -9.82
N GLU A 24 10.81 -1.98 -9.83
CA GLU A 24 12.27 -1.86 -9.95
C GLU A 24 12.53 -0.92 -11.14
N PRO A 25 13.36 0.14 -10.96
CA PRO A 25 13.68 1.03 -12.06
C PRO A 25 14.14 0.16 -13.24
N GLU A 26 13.36 0.19 -14.32
CA GLU A 26 13.57 -0.67 -15.48
C GLU A 26 14.99 -0.42 -15.99
N GLY A 27 15.92 -1.34 -15.67
CA GLY A 27 17.28 -1.26 -16.16
C GLY A 27 17.29 -1.16 -17.69
N PRO A 28 18.38 -0.69 -18.32
CA PRO A 28 18.44 -0.50 -19.77
C PRO A 28 18.04 -1.76 -20.58
N ALA A 29 18.26 -2.97 -20.03
CA ALA A 29 17.81 -4.23 -20.60
C ALA A 29 16.29 -4.47 -20.58
N ALA A 30 15.54 -3.82 -19.69
CA ALA A 30 14.08 -3.85 -19.68
C ALA A 30 13.47 -2.94 -20.76
N ARG A 31 14.20 -1.91 -21.22
CA ARG A 31 13.73 -1.03 -22.31
C ARG A 31 13.55 -1.76 -23.64
N SER A 32 14.33 -2.81 -23.91
CA SER A 32 14.24 -3.60 -25.15
C SER A 32 13.14 -4.66 -25.15
N ARG A 33 12.44 -4.90 -24.01
CA ARG A 33 11.32 -5.86 -23.98
C ARG A 33 10.13 -5.29 -24.72
N SER A 34 9.53 -6.11 -25.59
CA SER A 34 8.29 -5.78 -26.29
C SER A 34 7.18 -5.39 -25.31
N LEU A 35 6.31 -4.46 -25.71
CA LEU A 35 5.17 -4.02 -24.91
C LEU A 35 4.33 -5.21 -24.40
N LEU A 36 4.17 -6.23 -25.25
CA LEU A 36 3.46 -7.47 -24.91
C LEU A 36 4.12 -8.24 -23.77
N ALA A 37 5.45 -8.33 -23.74
CA ALA A 37 6.17 -8.98 -22.65
C ALA A 37 5.97 -8.23 -21.32
N ARG A 38 5.90 -6.90 -21.35
CA ARG A 38 5.62 -6.08 -20.16
C ARG A 38 4.20 -6.26 -19.65
N ILE A 39 3.22 -6.26 -20.55
CA ILE A 39 1.81 -6.55 -20.22
C ILE A 39 1.69 -7.95 -19.62
N GLY A 40 2.31 -8.97 -20.24
CA GLY A 40 2.30 -10.33 -19.73
C GLY A 40 2.91 -10.48 -18.33
N ALA A 41 4.02 -9.78 -18.07
CA ALA A 41 4.63 -9.72 -16.74
C ALA A 41 3.71 -9.06 -15.70
N ARG A 42 3.06 -7.95 -16.05
CA ARG A 42 2.10 -7.26 -15.17
C ARG A 42 0.90 -8.13 -14.86
N VAL A 43 0.29 -8.76 -15.86
CA VAL A 43 -0.83 -9.69 -15.68
C VAL A 43 -0.45 -10.80 -14.71
N ARG A 44 0.71 -11.44 -14.91
CA ARG A 44 1.20 -12.52 -14.04
C ARG A 44 1.40 -12.07 -12.59
N HIS A 45 1.79 -10.81 -12.37
CA HIS A 45 1.96 -10.24 -11.02
C HIS A 45 0.63 -9.80 -10.40
N HIS A 46 -0.24 -9.15 -11.17
CA HIS A 46 -1.48 -8.54 -10.71
C HIS A 46 -2.56 -9.57 -10.41
N VAL A 47 -2.71 -10.60 -11.23
CA VAL A 47 -3.73 -11.64 -11.03
C VAL A 47 -3.65 -12.28 -9.63
N PRO A 48 -2.52 -12.84 -9.17
CA PRO A 48 -2.43 -13.41 -7.84
C PRO A 48 -2.53 -12.35 -6.74
N ALA A 49 -2.00 -11.13 -6.96
CA ALA A 49 -2.13 -10.05 -5.99
C ALA A 49 -3.59 -9.69 -5.73
N PHE A 50 -4.40 -9.54 -6.78
CA PHE A 50 -5.83 -9.26 -6.63
C PHE A 50 -6.62 -10.46 -6.12
N ILE A 51 -6.46 -11.64 -6.72
CA ILE A 51 -7.28 -12.83 -6.39
C ILE A 51 -6.95 -13.38 -5.00
N VAL A 52 -5.66 -13.47 -4.63
CA VAL A 52 -5.25 -14.15 -3.40
C VAL A 52 -5.18 -13.19 -2.21
N ARG A 53 -4.83 -11.92 -2.44
CA ARG A 53 -4.62 -10.96 -1.32
C ARG A 53 -5.74 -9.94 -1.21
N ARG A 54 -6.04 -9.20 -2.30
CA ARG A 54 -6.91 -8.02 -2.21
C ARG A 54 -8.40 -8.36 -2.14
N ILE A 55 -8.90 -9.20 -3.04
CA ILE A 55 -10.32 -9.57 -3.10
C ILE A 55 -10.76 -10.24 -1.79
N PRO A 56 -10.03 -11.22 -1.23
CA PRO A 56 -10.42 -11.82 0.05
C PRO A 56 -10.47 -10.80 1.19
N THR A 57 -9.47 -9.90 1.26
CA THR A 57 -9.44 -8.85 2.29
C THR A 57 -10.64 -7.89 2.16
N LEU A 58 -10.98 -7.48 0.93
CA LEU A 58 -12.09 -6.55 0.68
C LEU A 58 -13.47 -7.18 0.88
N LEU A 59 -13.63 -8.45 0.56
CA LEU A 59 -14.87 -9.19 0.77
C LEU A 59 -15.02 -9.71 2.21
N ALA A 60 -14.11 -9.33 3.12
CA ALA A 60 -14.05 -9.85 4.49
C ALA A 60 -14.14 -11.38 4.51
N TRP A 61 -13.31 -12.01 3.67
CA TRP A 61 -13.32 -13.46 3.47
C TRP A 61 -13.28 -14.19 4.81
N PRO A 62 -14.15 -15.18 5.03
CA PRO A 62 -14.25 -15.93 6.28
C PRO A 62 -13.06 -16.89 6.41
N ALA A 63 -11.86 -16.35 6.62
CA ALA A 63 -10.67 -17.13 6.89
C ALA A 63 -10.56 -17.35 8.39
N VAL A 64 -10.83 -18.56 8.86
CA VAL A 64 -10.68 -18.93 10.27
C VAL A 64 -9.24 -19.40 10.49
N PRO A 65 -8.46 -18.74 11.36
CA PRO A 65 -7.09 -19.16 11.66
C PRO A 65 -7.07 -20.60 12.18
N GLY A 66 -6.18 -21.44 11.63
CA GLY A 66 -6.00 -22.82 12.07
C GLY A 66 -6.89 -23.88 11.39
N THR A 67 -7.93 -23.51 10.63
CA THR A 67 -8.83 -24.50 10.00
C THR A 67 -8.70 -24.54 8.47
N ARG A 68 -7.86 -25.44 7.97
CA ARG A 68 -7.59 -25.55 6.51
C ARG A 68 -8.83 -25.96 5.70
N LEU A 69 -9.64 -26.89 6.22
CA LEU A 69 -10.81 -27.42 5.52
C LEU A 69 -11.92 -26.37 5.40
N ASP A 70 -12.20 -25.62 6.47
CA ASP A 70 -13.22 -24.55 6.44
C ASP A 70 -12.83 -23.45 5.46
N ASN A 71 -11.55 -23.06 5.48
CA ASN A 71 -11.01 -22.06 4.55
C ASN A 71 -11.09 -22.52 3.09
N LEU A 72 -10.83 -23.80 2.83
CA LEU A 72 -10.97 -24.40 1.50
C LEU A 72 -12.44 -24.48 1.06
N ALA A 73 -13.35 -24.88 1.96
CA ALA A 73 -14.77 -24.96 1.67
C ALA A 73 -15.37 -23.57 1.37
N ALA A 74 -14.99 -22.56 2.15
CA ALA A 74 -15.35 -21.18 1.89
C ALA A 74 -14.78 -20.69 0.55
N ALA A 75 -13.53 -21.04 0.23
CA ALA A 75 -12.92 -20.71 -1.05
C ALA A 75 -13.67 -21.28 -2.24
N LEU A 76 -14.00 -22.57 -2.16
CA LEU A 76 -14.73 -23.26 -3.19
C LEU A 76 -16.11 -22.64 -3.37
N LEU A 77 -16.82 -22.39 -2.27
CA LEU A 77 -18.14 -21.77 -2.28
C LEU A 77 -18.14 -20.39 -2.94
N VAL A 78 -17.24 -19.49 -2.52
CA VAL A 78 -17.12 -18.14 -3.09
C VAL A 78 -16.77 -18.22 -4.58
N THR A 79 -15.88 -19.13 -4.96
CA THR A 79 -15.47 -19.33 -6.35
C THR A 79 -16.64 -19.81 -7.21
N VAL A 80 -17.37 -20.83 -6.75
CA VAL A 80 -18.52 -21.38 -7.49
C VAL A 80 -19.65 -20.35 -7.56
N ALA A 81 -19.97 -19.67 -6.46
CA ALA A 81 -20.97 -18.61 -6.45
C ALA A 81 -20.59 -17.46 -7.39
N GLY A 82 -19.34 -16.99 -7.34
CA GLY A 82 -18.83 -15.95 -8.22
C GLY A 82 -18.93 -16.36 -9.69
N ALA A 83 -18.55 -17.58 -10.05
CA ALA A 83 -18.63 -18.10 -11.40
C ALA A 83 -20.07 -18.20 -11.91
N VAL A 84 -21.00 -18.73 -11.10
CA VAL A 84 -22.43 -18.80 -11.44
C VAL A 84 -22.99 -17.39 -11.59
N GLY A 85 -22.68 -16.48 -10.66
CA GLY A 85 -23.07 -15.08 -10.72
C GLY A 85 -22.61 -14.37 -11.99
N LEU A 86 -21.33 -14.55 -12.34
CA LEU A 86 -20.74 -14.00 -13.55
C LEU A 86 -21.45 -14.53 -14.80
N ALA A 87 -21.73 -15.84 -14.87
CA ALA A 87 -22.46 -16.43 -15.98
C ALA A 87 -23.87 -15.81 -16.13
N LEU A 88 -24.58 -15.58 -15.02
CA LEU A 88 -25.89 -14.94 -15.05
C LEU A 88 -25.82 -13.48 -15.49
N VAL A 89 -24.81 -12.73 -15.03
CA VAL A 89 -24.57 -11.35 -15.46
C VAL A 89 -24.25 -11.32 -16.96
N ALA A 90 -23.41 -12.23 -17.44
CA ALA A 90 -23.06 -12.32 -18.86
C ALA A 90 -24.27 -12.58 -19.76
N VAL A 91 -25.19 -13.44 -19.30
CA VAL A 91 -26.42 -13.75 -20.06
C VAL A 91 -27.46 -12.63 -19.96
N ARG A 92 -27.56 -11.92 -18.82
CA ARG A 92 -28.64 -10.94 -18.58
C ARG A 92 -28.27 -9.48 -18.85
N SER A 93 -26.98 -9.14 -18.83
CA SER A 93 -26.53 -7.75 -18.97
C SER A 93 -25.18 -7.69 -19.69
N GLY A 94 -25.25 -7.62 -21.02
CA GLY A 94 -24.10 -7.32 -21.87
C GLY A 94 -23.32 -6.06 -21.43
N PRO A 95 -23.99 -4.92 -21.12
CA PRO A 95 -23.30 -3.72 -20.67
C PRO A 95 -22.49 -3.91 -19.38
N ALA A 96 -23.01 -4.64 -18.38
CA ALA A 96 -22.27 -4.93 -17.16
C ALA A 96 -21.03 -5.78 -17.43
N LEU A 97 -21.15 -6.78 -18.31
CA LEU A 97 -20.01 -7.60 -18.72
C LEU A 97 -18.93 -6.78 -19.44
N VAL A 98 -19.32 -5.88 -20.34
CA VAL A 98 -18.38 -4.99 -21.04
C VAL A 98 -17.66 -4.07 -20.05
N TYR A 99 -18.39 -3.47 -19.10
CA TYR A 99 -17.79 -2.66 -18.03
C TYR A 99 -16.78 -3.48 -17.19
N LEU A 100 -17.18 -4.66 -16.73
CA LEU A 100 -16.32 -5.53 -15.92
C LEU A 100 -15.08 -5.99 -16.68
N ALA A 101 -15.23 -6.39 -17.94
CA ALA A 101 -14.11 -6.79 -18.79
C ALA A 101 -13.16 -5.63 -19.08
N GLY A 102 -13.70 -4.45 -19.41
CA GLY A 102 -12.90 -3.24 -19.63
C GLY A 102 -12.12 -2.83 -18.38
N TYR A 103 -12.80 -2.81 -17.22
CA TYR A 103 -12.17 -2.45 -15.96
C TYR A 103 -11.14 -3.49 -15.51
N ALA A 104 -11.41 -4.79 -15.70
CA ALA A 104 -10.43 -5.85 -15.47
C ALA A 104 -9.20 -5.66 -16.37
N GLY A 105 -9.39 -5.30 -17.64
CA GLY A 105 -8.30 -4.93 -18.54
C GLY A 105 -7.45 -3.78 -18.00
N VAL A 106 -8.08 -2.72 -17.49
CA VAL A 106 -7.37 -1.61 -16.82
C VAL A 106 -6.58 -2.13 -15.63
N LEU A 107 -7.20 -2.88 -14.70
CA LEU A 107 -6.51 -3.42 -13.52
C LEU A 107 -5.31 -4.30 -13.84
N LEU A 108 -5.38 -5.07 -14.94
CA LEU A 108 -4.32 -5.96 -15.37
C LEU A 108 -3.16 -5.24 -16.07
N VAL A 109 -3.44 -4.15 -16.78
CA VAL A 109 -2.43 -3.37 -17.53
C VAL A 109 -1.83 -2.24 -16.68
N TRP A 110 -2.58 -1.74 -15.70
CA TRP A 110 -2.15 -0.65 -14.83
C TRP A 110 -0.83 -1.01 -14.12
N PRO A 111 0.09 -0.06 -13.91
CA PRO A 111 1.38 -0.37 -13.28
C PRO A 111 1.29 -0.68 -11.78
N TYR A 112 0.16 -0.37 -11.12
CA TYR A 112 0.03 -0.50 -9.66
C TYR A 112 -1.18 -1.34 -9.24
N ALA A 113 -0.97 -2.36 -8.40
CA ALA A 113 -2.04 -3.19 -7.82
C ALA A 113 -2.54 -2.65 -6.47
N LEU A 114 -3.20 -1.49 -6.49
CA LEU A 114 -3.73 -0.84 -5.28
C LEU A 114 -5.13 -1.36 -4.94
N GLY A 115 -5.40 -1.59 -3.65
CA GLY A 115 -6.70 -2.08 -3.18
C GLY A 115 -7.86 -1.14 -3.54
N ARG A 116 -7.62 0.18 -3.51
CA ARG A 116 -8.62 1.20 -3.87
C ARG A 116 -9.16 1.09 -5.30
N PHE A 117 -8.41 0.47 -6.22
CA PHE A 117 -8.91 0.26 -7.58
C PHE A 117 -9.95 -0.85 -7.67
N LEU A 118 -10.16 -1.67 -6.62
CA LEU A 118 -11.27 -2.61 -6.61
C LEU A 118 -12.59 -1.97 -6.18
N VAL A 119 -12.59 -0.76 -5.62
CA VAL A 119 -13.80 -0.09 -5.11
C VAL A 119 -14.90 0.05 -6.17
N PRO A 120 -14.61 0.45 -7.43
CA PRO A 120 -15.66 0.55 -8.46
C PRO A 120 -16.25 -0.80 -8.87
N VAL A 121 -15.49 -1.89 -8.75
CA VAL A 121 -15.93 -3.25 -9.14
C VAL A 121 -16.64 -3.96 -7.98
N LEU A 122 -16.41 -3.52 -6.74
CA LEU A 122 -16.89 -4.17 -5.54
C LEU A 122 -18.42 -4.40 -5.53
N PRO A 123 -19.28 -3.44 -5.93
CA PRO A 123 -20.73 -3.68 -5.98
C PRO A 123 -21.11 -4.83 -6.92
N PHE A 124 -20.42 -4.96 -8.05
CA PHE A 124 -20.64 -6.05 -9.00
C PHE A 124 -20.12 -7.39 -8.48
N LEU A 125 -18.97 -7.40 -7.78
CA LEU A 125 -18.47 -8.61 -7.12
C LEU A 125 -19.48 -9.13 -6.10
N VAL A 126 -20.02 -8.25 -5.26
CA VAL A 126 -21.06 -8.59 -4.28
C VAL A 126 -22.33 -9.07 -4.98
N LEU A 127 -22.79 -8.37 -6.02
CA LEU A 127 -23.97 -8.77 -6.79
C LEU A 127 -23.79 -10.15 -7.43
N MET A 128 -22.65 -10.42 -8.06
CA MET A 128 -22.36 -11.73 -8.65
C MET A 128 -22.38 -12.84 -7.59
N LEU A 129 -21.74 -12.61 -6.43
CA LEU A 129 -21.79 -13.57 -5.34
C LEU A 129 -23.22 -13.83 -4.88
N LEU A 130 -24.01 -12.79 -4.63
CA LEU A 130 -25.42 -12.93 -4.22
C LEU A 130 -26.27 -13.68 -5.26
N LEU A 131 -26.11 -13.34 -6.54
CA LEU A 131 -26.82 -14.01 -7.63
C LEU A 131 -26.43 -15.49 -7.73
N GLY A 132 -25.14 -15.81 -7.60
CA GLY A 132 -24.66 -17.18 -7.60
C GLY A 132 -25.19 -17.99 -6.43
N LEU A 133 -25.10 -17.43 -5.21
CA LEU A 133 -25.64 -18.05 -4.01
C LEU A 133 -27.16 -18.28 -4.10
N ALA A 134 -27.90 -17.36 -4.72
CA ALA A 134 -29.33 -17.52 -4.94
C ALA A 134 -29.68 -18.63 -5.96
N GLN A 135 -28.77 -18.96 -6.89
CA GLN A 135 -28.97 -20.06 -7.83
C GLN A 135 -28.51 -21.42 -7.30
N LEU A 136 -27.52 -21.48 -6.41
CA LEU A 136 -26.97 -22.74 -5.89
C LEU A 136 -28.05 -23.71 -5.37
N PRO A 137 -29.05 -23.28 -4.57
CA PRO A 137 -30.09 -24.19 -4.11
C PRO A 137 -30.99 -24.76 -5.21
N ARG A 138 -31.07 -24.11 -6.39
CA ARG A 138 -31.82 -24.63 -7.53
C ARG A 138 -31.12 -25.81 -8.20
N LEU A 139 -29.81 -25.93 -8.01
CA LEU A 139 -29.03 -27.09 -8.44
C LEU A 139 -29.28 -28.31 -7.55
N TRP A 140 -29.75 -28.11 -6.32
CA TRP A 140 -30.18 -29.20 -5.43
C TRP A 140 -31.66 -29.55 -5.62
N ARG A 141 -31.94 -30.82 -5.92
CA ARG A 141 -33.28 -31.35 -6.26
C ARG A 141 -34.22 -31.53 -5.06
N GLY A 142 -34.02 -30.82 -3.94
CA GLY A 142 -34.85 -30.88 -2.74
C GLY A 142 -35.79 -29.68 -2.58
N GLY A 143 -37.00 -29.88 -2.06
CA GLY A 143 -38.06 -28.85 -1.92
C GLY A 143 -37.77 -27.72 -0.92
N GLU A 144 -36.70 -27.80 -0.12
CA GLU A 144 -36.39 -26.84 0.96
C GLU A 144 -35.25 -25.87 0.61
N ARG A 145 -35.27 -25.36 -0.63
CA ARG A 145 -34.18 -24.61 -1.27
C ARG A 145 -33.72 -23.36 -0.51
N TRP A 146 -34.61 -22.69 0.22
CA TRP A 146 -34.27 -21.47 0.96
C TRP A 146 -33.54 -21.75 2.28
N ARG A 147 -33.75 -22.94 2.89
CA ARG A 147 -33.13 -23.31 4.16
C ARG A 147 -31.61 -23.48 4.05
N ALA A 148 -31.10 -23.84 2.86
CA ALA A 148 -29.67 -23.96 2.59
C ALA A 148 -28.98 -22.60 2.35
N ALA A 149 -29.69 -21.61 1.83
CA ALA A 149 -29.14 -20.27 1.59
C ALA A 149 -29.01 -19.45 2.88
N LEU A 150 -29.94 -19.63 3.82
CA LEU A 150 -29.97 -18.92 5.10
C LEU A 150 -28.69 -19.04 5.95
N PRO A 151 -28.15 -20.25 6.25
CA PRO A 151 -26.93 -20.39 7.05
C PRO A 151 -25.71 -19.79 6.36
N LEU A 152 -25.72 -19.73 5.04
CA LEU A 152 -24.62 -19.25 4.24
C LEU A 152 -24.57 -17.71 4.21
N VAL A 153 -25.73 -17.07 4.09
CA VAL A 153 -25.88 -15.64 4.31
C VAL A 153 -25.53 -15.28 5.77
N ALA A 154 -26.01 -16.06 6.73
CA ALA A 154 -25.67 -15.86 8.15
C ALA A 154 -24.16 -15.97 8.40
N LEU A 155 -23.48 -16.96 7.80
CA LEU A 155 -22.04 -17.12 7.89
C LEU A 155 -21.30 -15.89 7.34
N LEU A 156 -21.69 -15.41 6.15
CA LEU A 156 -21.10 -14.20 5.55
C LEU A 156 -21.29 -12.97 6.44
N LEU A 157 -22.48 -12.79 7.03
CA LEU A 157 -22.77 -11.68 7.94
C LEU A 157 -21.94 -11.77 9.23
N VAL A 158 -21.82 -12.97 9.83
CA VAL A 158 -21.02 -13.19 11.05
C VAL A 158 -19.54 -12.93 10.78
N SER A 159 -19.00 -13.41 9.66
CA SER A 159 -17.60 -13.17 9.29
C SER A 159 -17.31 -11.70 8.99
N SER A 160 -18.25 -11.01 8.32
CA SER A 160 -18.16 -9.57 8.08
C SER A 160 -18.17 -8.78 9.40
N ALA A 161 -19.04 -9.15 10.34
CA ALA A 161 -19.08 -8.54 11.67
C ALA A 161 -17.77 -8.75 12.46
N GLY A 162 -17.15 -9.92 12.35
CA GLY A 162 -15.83 -10.20 12.95
C GLY A 162 -14.74 -9.30 12.38
N ALA A 163 -14.69 -9.15 11.05
CA ALA A 163 -13.72 -8.27 10.38
C ALA A 163 -13.95 -6.79 10.76
N LEU A 164 -15.20 -6.35 10.85
CA LEU A 164 -15.56 -4.99 11.29
C LEU A 164 -15.11 -4.75 12.74
N ARG A 165 -15.37 -5.68 13.66
CA ARG A 165 -14.92 -5.57 15.06
C ARG A 165 -13.39 -5.52 15.19
N ALA A 166 -12.67 -6.32 14.41
CA ALA A 166 -11.21 -6.27 14.42
C ALA A 166 -10.68 -4.91 13.93
N ARG A 167 -11.35 -4.33 12.93
CA ARG A 167 -11.04 -2.98 12.43
C ARG A 167 -11.39 -1.91 13.47
N GLU A 168 -12.56 -1.99 14.10
CA GLU A 168 -12.96 -1.10 15.21
C GLU A 168 -11.97 -1.18 16.37
N ALA A 169 -11.61 -2.39 16.82
CA ALA A 169 -10.63 -2.57 17.89
C ALA A 169 -9.23 -2.03 17.55
N THR A 170 -8.89 -1.94 16.26
CA THR A 170 -7.66 -1.26 15.80
C THR A 170 -7.84 0.26 15.84
N LEU A 171 -8.98 0.77 15.38
CA LEU A 171 -9.34 2.18 15.43
C LEU A 171 -9.49 2.72 16.86
N ASP A 172 -9.88 1.87 17.82
CA ASP A 172 -10.03 2.25 19.23
C ASP A 172 -8.67 2.40 19.93
N ARG A 173 -7.61 1.76 19.40
CA ARG A 173 -6.22 1.99 19.87
C ARG A 173 -5.62 3.28 19.32
N CYS A 174 -6.25 3.87 18.31
CA CYS A 174 -5.81 5.11 17.72
C CYS A 174 -6.27 6.28 18.60
N ASP A 175 -5.31 6.94 19.26
CA ASP A 175 -5.58 8.19 19.95
C ASP A 175 -5.74 9.31 18.92
N ARG A 176 -7.00 9.70 18.70
CA ARG A 176 -7.35 10.73 17.71
C ARG A 176 -7.06 12.15 18.19
N ALA A 177 -6.79 12.36 19.48
CA ALA A 177 -6.34 13.65 19.98
C ALA A 177 -4.88 13.92 19.55
N GLU A 178 -4.05 12.88 19.52
CA GLU A 178 -2.64 12.95 19.11
C GLU A 178 -2.30 11.89 18.03
N PRO A 179 -2.91 11.96 16.84
CA PRO A 179 -2.85 10.87 15.88
C PRO A 179 -1.43 10.57 15.40
N TYR A 180 -0.57 11.59 15.28
CA TYR A 180 0.75 11.48 14.69
C TYR A 180 1.79 10.74 15.54
N VAL A 181 1.56 10.65 16.86
CA VAL A 181 2.43 9.92 17.79
C VAL A 181 1.81 8.59 18.25
N SER A 182 0.52 8.38 17.98
CA SER A 182 -0.20 7.19 18.42
C SER A 182 0.20 5.94 17.65
N ALA A 183 0.64 4.91 18.39
CA ALA A 183 0.98 3.61 17.80
C ALA A 183 -0.21 2.83 17.24
N GLY A 184 -1.44 3.18 17.62
CA GLY A 184 -2.65 2.59 17.06
C GLY A 184 -3.12 3.25 15.76
N CYS A 185 -2.69 4.49 15.48
CA CYS A 185 -3.08 5.21 14.27
C CYS A 185 -2.15 4.94 13.09
N PHE A 186 -0.84 4.84 13.35
CA PHE A 186 0.18 4.77 12.30
C PHE A 186 1.26 3.76 12.65
N THR A 187 1.91 3.20 11.62
CA THR A 187 3.10 2.34 11.78
C THR A 187 4.30 3.14 12.28
N GLU A 188 5.33 2.46 12.80
CA GLU A 188 6.55 3.12 13.28
C GLU A 188 7.21 4.00 12.19
N ARG A 189 7.29 3.49 10.96
CA ARG A 189 7.84 4.23 9.80
C ARG A 189 7.08 5.53 9.53
N GLN A 190 5.75 5.47 9.62
CA GLN A 190 4.87 6.63 9.43
C GLN A 190 5.02 7.64 10.57
N ARG A 191 5.10 7.17 11.83
CA ARG A 191 5.34 8.05 12.98
C ARG A 191 6.70 8.73 12.91
N ALA A 192 7.74 8.03 12.45
CA ALA A 192 9.06 8.63 12.21
C ALA A 192 9.00 9.75 11.16
N PHE A 193 8.23 9.55 10.08
CA PHE A 193 7.97 10.62 9.11
C PHE A 193 7.24 11.82 9.74
N PHE A 194 6.20 11.59 10.55
CA PHE A 194 5.50 12.67 11.24
C PHE A 194 6.37 13.41 12.26
N ALA A 195 7.24 12.71 12.98
CA ALA A 195 8.23 13.34 13.87
C ALA A 195 9.14 14.30 13.08
N MET A 196 9.56 13.92 11.87
CA MET A 196 10.33 14.80 10.99
C MET A 196 9.53 16.01 10.51
N THR A 197 8.20 15.91 10.37
CA THR A 197 7.39 17.11 10.02
C THR A 197 7.45 18.18 11.11
N GLY A 198 7.50 17.79 12.39
CA GLY A 198 7.68 18.73 13.50
C GLY A 198 9.03 19.44 13.40
N VAL A 199 10.11 18.70 13.18
CA VAL A 199 11.45 19.27 12.99
C VAL A 199 11.50 20.21 11.79
N VAL A 200 10.92 19.82 10.65
CA VAL A 200 10.89 20.65 9.44
C VAL A 200 10.14 21.96 9.69
N ALA A 201 9.01 21.92 10.40
CA ALA A 201 8.22 23.11 10.69
C ALA A 201 8.95 24.12 11.58
N THR A 202 9.73 23.64 12.57
CA THR A 202 10.36 24.51 13.57
C THR A 202 11.80 24.89 13.25
N ALA A 203 12.57 24.00 12.60
CA ALA A 203 14.01 24.17 12.44
C ALA A 203 14.44 24.70 11.07
N LEU A 204 13.60 24.57 10.03
CA LEU A 204 13.95 25.01 8.68
C LEU A 204 13.42 26.42 8.38
N PRO A 205 14.14 27.22 7.58
CA PRO A 205 13.66 28.53 7.17
C PRO A 205 12.41 28.40 6.28
N ALA A 206 11.59 29.45 6.23
CA ALA A 206 10.30 29.43 5.54
C ALA A 206 10.42 29.21 4.02
N ASP A 207 11.55 29.57 3.43
CA ASP A 207 11.87 29.42 2.01
C ASP A 207 12.53 28.08 1.66
N ALA A 208 12.76 27.20 2.64
CA ALA A 208 13.32 25.88 2.39
C ALA A 208 12.46 25.07 1.41
N ILE A 209 13.12 24.44 0.44
CA ILE A 209 12.51 23.53 -0.53
C ILE A 209 13.01 22.11 -0.23
N LEU A 210 12.08 21.20 0.03
CA LEU A 210 12.38 19.83 0.45
C LEU A 210 12.04 18.79 -0.63
N LEU A 211 12.96 17.88 -0.92
CA LEU A 211 12.65 16.64 -1.64
C LEU A 211 12.12 15.59 -0.65
N THR A 212 10.96 14.98 -0.91
CA THR A 212 10.33 14.04 0.04
C THR A 212 9.34 13.06 -0.60
N PRO A 213 9.15 11.85 -0.01
CA PRO A 213 8.15 10.86 -0.42
C PRO A 213 6.68 11.22 -0.31
N LYS A 214 6.38 12.26 0.45
CA LYS A 214 5.02 12.70 0.74
C LYS A 214 4.93 14.22 0.64
N ALA A 215 5.37 14.76 -0.50
CA ALA A 215 5.43 16.19 -0.78
C ALA A 215 4.16 16.96 -0.35
N ALA A 216 2.98 16.49 -0.81
CA ALA A 216 1.71 17.13 -0.45
C ALA A 216 1.44 17.13 1.07
N THR A 217 1.68 16.01 1.75
CA THR A 217 1.48 15.89 3.21
C THR A 217 2.46 16.78 3.97
N LEU A 218 3.75 16.78 3.58
CA LEU A 218 4.76 17.60 4.24
C LEU A 218 4.48 19.10 4.03
N THR A 219 4.06 19.51 2.84
CA THR A 219 3.63 20.89 2.54
C THR A 219 2.46 21.29 3.43
N LEU A 220 1.43 20.44 3.51
CA LEU A 220 0.25 20.71 4.33
C LEU A 220 0.59 20.87 5.82
N LEU A 221 1.48 20.03 6.35
CA LEU A 221 1.80 20.00 7.78
C LEU A 221 2.85 21.04 8.21
N THR A 222 3.67 21.54 7.29
CA THR A 222 4.81 22.41 7.64
C THR A 222 4.78 23.78 6.97
N GLY A 223 3.92 23.97 5.96
CA GLY A 223 3.90 25.16 5.10
C GLY A 223 5.14 25.33 4.23
N ARG A 224 6.08 24.37 4.20
CA ARG A 224 7.30 24.44 3.38
C ARG A 224 7.03 23.99 1.95
N ARG A 225 7.79 24.54 1.00
CA ARG A 225 7.74 24.10 -0.39
C ARG A 225 8.36 22.71 -0.50
N THR A 226 7.75 21.84 -1.30
CA THR A 226 8.25 20.48 -1.46
C THR A 226 8.26 20.04 -2.92
N VAL A 227 9.14 19.10 -3.23
CA VAL A 227 9.28 18.40 -4.50
C VAL A 227 9.11 16.91 -4.20
N HIS A 228 8.33 16.23 -5.04
CA HIS A 228 8.16 14.77 -4.92
C HIS A 228 9.43 14.06 -5.36
N GLU A 229 9.86 12.99 -4.67
CA GLU A 229 11.06 12.24 -5.07
C GLU A 229 10.97 11.59 -6.46
N LEU A 230 9.78 11.41 -7.02
CA LEU A 230 9.63 10.78 -8.33
C LEU A 230 10.33 11.58 -9.44
N TYR A 231 10.54 12.88 -9.24
CA TYR A 231 11.36 13.71 -10.14
C TYR A 231 12.86 13.36 -10.07
N ALA A 232 13.33 12.87 -8.92
CA ALA A 232 14.69 12.41 -8.72
C ALA A 232 14.88 10.94 -9.15
N ALA A 233 13.87 10.09 -8.96
CA ALA A 233 13.95 8.65 -9.19
C ALA A 233 14.25 8.24 -10.65
N SER A 234 14.02 9.12 -11.62
CA SER A 234 14.32 8.88 -13.04
C SER A 234 15.71 9.34 -13.50
N LEU A 235 16.49 9.96 -12.62
CA LEU A 235 17.79 10.55 -12.96
C LEU A 235 18.94 9.59 -12.67
N THR A 236 20.04 9.75 -13.40
CA THR A 236 21.30 9.10 -13.04
C THR A 236 21.92 9.82 -11.84
N PRO A 237 22.78 9.15 -11.03
CA PRO A 237 23.47 9.80 -9.91
C PRO A 237 24.16 11.11 -10.30
N ASP A 238 24.85 11.14 -11.44
CA ASP A 238 25.56 12.33 -11.94
C ASP A 238 24.62 13.49 -12.36
N ALA A 239 23.38 13.18 -12.73
CA ALA A 239 22.37 14.16 -13.13
C ALA A 239 21.48 14.62 -11.95
N LEU A 240 21.48 13.88 -10.84
CA LEU A 240 20.61 14.13 -9.70
C LEU A 240 20.90 15.48 -9.06
N LEU A 241 22.14 15.71 -8.63
CA LEU A 241 22.50 16.93 -7.91
C LEU A 241 22.33 18.23 -8.71
N PRO A 242 22.76 18.30 -10.00
CA PRO A 242 22.47 19.47 -10.83
C PRO A 242 20.96 19.73 -10.99
N HIS A 243 20.16 18.68 -11.06
CA HIS A 243 18.71 18.84 -11.14
C HIS A 243 18.10 19.36 -9.82
N LEU A 244 18.59 18.87 -8.67
CA LEU A 244 18.19 19.40 -7.36
C LEU A 244 18.55 20.89 -7.22
N ASP A 245 19.71 21.32 -7.74
CA ASP A 245 20.09 22.73 -7.80
C ASP A 245 19.14 23.57 -8.65
N GLN A 246 18.77 23.08 -9.83
CA GLN A 246 17.82 23.75 -10.72
C GLN A 246 16.44 23.93 -10.07
N LEU A 247 16.01 22.97 -9.26
CA LEU A 247 14.77 23.03 -8.49
C LEU A 247 14.88 23.86 -7.20
N GLY A 248 16.08 24.30 -6.83
CA GLY A 248 16.36 25.01 -5.58
C GLY A 248 16.18 24.13 -4.33
N VAL A 249 16.26 22.80 -4.46
CA VAL A 249 16.11 21.87 -3.34
C VAL A 249 17.29 22.05 -2.39
N SER A 250 17.02 22.55 -1.19
CA SER A 250 18.02 22.77 -0.15
C SER A 250 18.07 21.64 0.88
N HIS A 251 17.01 20.84 0.98
CA HIS A 251 16.87 19.78 1.97
C HIS A 251 16.26 18.51 1.37
N ILE A 252 16.61 17.36 1.93
CA ILE A 252 16.05 16.06 1.52
C ILE A 252 15.56 15.35 2.78
N LEU A 253 14.29 14.93 2.78
CA LEU A 253 13.73 14.08 3.81
C LEU A 253 13.60 12.65 3.27
N LEU A 254 14.51 11.78 3.67
CA LEU A 254 14.42 10.34 3.42
C LEU A 254 13.54 9.69 4.47
N SER A 255 12.66 8.78 4.07
CA SER A 255 11.87 7.96 5.01
C SER A 255 11.56 6.59 4.42
N ARG A 256 11.41 5.56 5.26
CA ARG A 256 11.03 4.21 4.81
C ARG A 256 9.53 4.01 4.60
N VAL A 257 8.76 5.09 4.56
CA VAL A 257 7.31 5.03 4.26
C VAL A 257 7.05 4.57 2.83
N HIS A 258 8.01 4.76 1.92
CA HIS A 258 7.94 4.28 0.53
C HIS A 258 9.24 3.59 0.12
N ALA A 259 9.12 2.49 -0.62
CA ALA A 259 10.27 1.67 -1.03
C ALA A 259 11.22 2.40 -1.99
N ASP A 260 10.70 3.31 -2.83
CA ASP A 260 11.49 4.05 -3.83
C ASP A 260 12.55 4.96 -3.19
N GLN A 261 12.38 5.33 -1.92
CA GLN A 261 13.37 6.07 -1.14
C GLN A 261 14.68 5.31 -0.98
N ARG A 262 14.68 3.98 -1.11
CA ARG A 262 15.90 3.17 -1.12
C ARG A 262 16.76 3.44 -2.35
N ALA A 263 16.13 3.62 -3.51
CA ALA A 263 16.85 3.96 -4.74
C ALA A 263 17.44 5.36 -4.62
N LEU A 264 16.64 6.35 -4.22
CA LEU A 264 17.12 7.72 -3.97
C LEU A 264 18.29 7.75 -2.97
N ALA A 265 18.19 7.05 -1.84
CA ALA A 265 19.27 7.00 -0.86
C ALA A 265 20.55 6.36 -1.43
N ARG A 266 20.43 5.39 -2.34
CA ARG A 266 21.57 4.78 -3.03
C ARG A 266 22.20 5.77 -4.00
N ASP A 267 21.40 6.54 -4.72
CA ASP A 267 21.87 7.54 -5.70
C ASP A 267 22.50 8.77 -5.01
N LEU A 268 22.11 9.06 -3.77
CA LEU A 268 22.73 10.10 -2.95
C LEU A 268 24.04 9.66 -2.30
N LEU A 269 24.29 8.35 -2.15
CA LEU A 269 25.45 7.84 -1.44
C LEU A 269 26.80 8.25 -2.07
N PRO A 270 26.98 8.28 -3.41
CA PRO A 270 28.23 8.77 -4.02
C PRO A 270 28.56 10.23 -3.71
N ALA A 271 27.55 11.05 -3.40
CA ALA A 271 27.72 12.46 -3.06
C ALA A 271 27.33 12.77 -1.61
N CYS A 272 27.45 11.78 -0.72
CA CYS A 272 27.04 11.90 0.68
C CYS A 272 27.81 12.95 1.49
N ASP A 273 28.99 13.37 1.03
CA ASP A 273 29.79 14.44 1.61
C ASP A 273 29.24 15.85 1.29
N GLU A 274 28.30 15.96 0.33
CA GLU A 274 27.59 17.22 0.05
C GLU A 274 26.38 17.43 0.99
N PHE A 275 26.17 16.53 1.94
CA PHE A 275 25.02 16.56 2.83
C PHE A 275 25.43 16.56 4.30
N ARG A 276 24.73 17.39 5.08
CA ARG A 276 24.76 17.37 6.54
C ARG A 276 23.47 16.78 7.06
N VAL A 277 23.58 15.87 8.02
CA VAL A 277 22.41 15.34 8.74
C VAL A 277 21.93 16.39 9.73
N LEU A 278 20.69 16.86 9.58
CA LEU A 278 20.06 17.80 10.52
C LEU A 278 19.32 17.07 11.64
N ALA A 279 18.61 16.00 11.30
CA ALA A 279 17.81 15.24 12.26
C ALA A 279 17.60 13.80 11.80
N THR A 280 17.31 12.93 12.76
CA THR A 280 16.96 11.52 12.56
C THR A 280 15.76 11.16 13.42
N ALA A 281 14.86 10.33 12.91
CA ALA A 281 13.87 9.61 13.72
C ALA A 281 14.16 8.11 13.66
N GLY A 282 15.02 7.66 14.58
CA GLY A 282 15.57 6.31 14.54
C GLY A 282 16.30 6.03 13.22
N ASP A 283 16.13 4.81 12.71
CA ASP A 283 16.62 4.39 11.39
C ASP A 283 15.55 4.55 10.29
N GLU A 284 14.39 5.10 10.63
CA GLU A 284 13.20 5.12 9.76
C GLU A 284 13.07 6.41 8.94
N ALA A 285 13.66 7.52 9.40
CA ALA A 285 13.70 8.77 8.66
C ALA A 285 14.95 9.61 8.94
N LEU A 286 15.42 10.31 7.91
CA LEU A 286 16.64 11.11 7.90
C LEU A 286 16.38 12.46 7.20
N LEU A 287 16.66 13.56 7.87
CA LEU A 287 16.61 14.91 7.29
C LEU A 287 18.02 15.37 6.96
N LEU A 288 18.26 15.64 5.69
CA LEU A 288 19.53 16.10 5.14
C LEU A 288 19.41 17.56 4.70
N ALA A 289 20.43 18.36 4.97
CA ALA A 289 20.64 19.66 4.37
C ALA A 289 21.80 19.57 3.39
N ARG A 290 21.63 20.15 2.20
CA ARG A 290 22.74 20.31 1.26
C ARG A 290 23.75 21.30 1.84
N GLN A 291 25.04 21.05 1.59
CA GLN A 291 26.14 21.92 1.99
C GLN A 291 26.98 22.28 0.77
N PRO A 292 27.68 23.43 0.80
CA PRO A 292 28.69 23.72 -0.21
C PRO A 292 29.82 22.69 -0.15
N ALA A 293 30.40 22.36 -1.31
CA ALA A 293 31.53 21.44 -1.42
C ALA A 293 32.68 21.89 -0.49
N GLY A 294 33.22 20.95 0.29
CA GLY A 294 34.33 21.20 1.22
C GLY A 294 33.96 21.53 2.66
N ALA A 295 32.66 21.62 3.00
CA ALA A 295 32.23 21.67 4.40
C ALA A 295 32.55 20.33 5.11
N GLU A 296 32.88 20.37 6.40
CA GLU A 296 33.17 19.18 7.24
C GLU A 296 31.90 18.40 7.61
N ALA A 297 31.07 18.07 6.61
CA ALA A 297 29.81 17.36 6.78
C ALA A 297 29.88 16.00 6.09
N ARG A 298 29.61 14.93 6.85
CA ARG A 298 29.58 13.55 6.32
C ARG A 298 28.26 12.88 6.65
N ALA A 299 27.31 12.87 5.71
CA ALA A 299 26.07 12.09 5.85
C ALA A 299 26.25 10.60 5.48
N CYS A 300 27.40 10.21 4.95
CA CYS A 300 27.68 8.88 4.40
C CYS A 300 27.31 7.73 5.33
N GLY A 301 27.73 7.79 6.60
CA GLY A 301 27.43 6.75 7.58
C GLY A 301 25.92 6.61 7.85
N ARG A 302 25.18 7.72 7.87
CA ARG A 302 23.73 7.73 8.11
C ARG A 302 22.94 7.28 6.90
N ILE A 303 23.33 7.70 5.69
CA ILE A 303 22.71 7.23 4.44
C ILE A 303 22.96 5.73 4.27
N SER A 304 24.18 5.25 4.57
CA SER A 304 24.51 3.82 4.54
C SER A 304 23.70 3.00 5.56
N ALA A 305 23.59 3.48 6.81
CA ALA A 305 22.75 2.84 7.82
C ALA A 305 21.27 2.80 7.41
N PHE A 306 20.76 3.89 6.84
CA PHE A 306 19.40 3.96 6.31
C PHE A 306 19.15 2.93 5.20
N LEU A 307 20.12 2.71 4.31
CA LEU A 307 20.07 1.67 3.27
C LEU A 307 20.12 0.24 3.82
N GLY A 308 20.79 0.04 4.97
CA GLY A 308 21.01 -1.27 5.59
C GLY A 308 19.85 -1.83 6.41
N GLY A 309 18.86 -1.01 6.80
CA GLY A 309 17.72 -1.52 7.58
C GLY A 309 16.65 -2.24 6.74
N GLN A 310 15.57 -2.63 7.41
CA GLN A 310 14.50 -3.42 6.80
C GLN A 310 13.60 -2.54 5.93
N TRP A 311 13.45 -2.89 4.65
CA TRP A 311 12.62 -2.21 3.65
C TRP A 311 11.34 -2.99 3.37
#